data_AF-A0A8J3PKE8-F1
#
_entry.id   AF-A0A8J3PKE8-F1
#
_cell.length_a   1.000
_cell.length_b   1.000
_cell.length_c   1.000
_cell.angle_alpha   90.00
_cell.angle_beta   90.00
_cell.angle_gamma   90.00
#
_symmetry.space_group_name_H-M   'P 1'
#
loop_
_entity.id
_entity.type
_entity.pdbx_description
1 polymer ?
#
loop_
_entity_poly.entity_id
_entity_poly.type
_entity_poly.pdbx_seq_one_letter_code
_entity_poly.pdbx_strand_id
1 'polypeptide(L)'
;MSTNPAVLAELADLRRRLPELAGTVLATTDGLLLAHDAHDLEPDSVAALAAAHLALAQRFADAVGHGELRETVIECGNGYLTTYAAGPNAVLALVTRKDANLARAHLEARRTTAKVGALIAANPPDSPPPPVAPAVPAVPIIPAQVPPLTRRTPMAALADLVPTEPGFWLNPPQR
;
A
#
# COMPACT_ATOMS: atom_id res chain seq x y z
N MET A 1 -2.69 -3.52 -25.84
CA MET A 1 -2.01 -4.63 -25.15
C MET A 1 -2.84 -5.88 -25.33
N SER A 2 -2.35 -6.90 -26.02
CA SER A 2 -3.11 -8.15 -26.21
C SER A 2 -2.97 -8.97 -24.93
N THR A 3 -4.06 -9.16 -24.19
CA THR A 3 -4.06 -9.96 -22.95
C THR A 3 -3.62 -11.39 -23.26
N ASN A 4 -2.56 -11.87 -22.61
CA ASN A 4 -2.03 -13.21 -22.86
C ASN A 4 -3.10 -14.28 -22.52
N PRO A 5 -3.60 -15.07 -23.48
CA PRO A 5 -4.69 -16.02 -23.23
C PRO A 5 -4.30 -17.11 -22.21
N ALA A 6 -3.00 -17.43 -22.08
CA ALA A 6 -2.52 -18.37 -21.08
C ALA A 6 -2.68 -17.82 -19.65
N VAL A 7 -2.56 -16.51 -19.46
CA VAL A 7 -2.78 -15.86 -18.15
C VAL A 7 -4.25 -15.94 -17.79
N LEU A 8 -5.16 -15.59 -18.71
CA LEU A 8 -6.60 -15.68 -18.48
C LEU A 8 -7.04 -17.11 -18.16
N ALA A 9 -6.49 -18.10 -18.87
CA ALA A 9 -6.75 -19.51 -18.58
C ALA A 9 -6.32 -19.88 -17.15
N GLU A 10 -5.11 -19.49 -16.71
CA GLU A 10 -4.65 -19.79 -15.35
C GLU A 10 -5.48 -19.08 -14.27
N LEU A 11 -5.96 -17.86 -14.51
CA LEU A 11 -6.87 -17.16 -13.58
C LEU A 11 -8.23 -17.86 -13.49
N ALA A 12 -8.79 -18.28 -14.62
CA ALA A 12 -10.02 -19.06 -14.66
C ALA A 12 -9.87 -20.42 -13.96
N ASP A 13 -8.72 -21.07 -14.12
CA ASP A 13 -8.38 -22.32 -13.42
C ASP A 13 -8.29 -22.09 -11.91
N LEU A 14 -7.70 -20.98 -11.47
CA LEU A 14 -7.63 -20.62 -10.06
C LEU A 14 -9.04 -20.43 -9.46
N ARG A 15 -9.95 -19.75 -10.15
CA ARG A 15 -11.36 -19.64 -9.71
C ARG A 15 -12.03 -21.01 -9.61
N ARG A 16 -11.77 -21.94 -10.53
CA ARG A 16 -12.30 -23.32 -10.43
C ARG A 16 -11.75 -24.08 -9.22
N ARG A 17 -10.50 -23.82 -8.82
CA ARG A 17 -9.87 -24.42 -7.63
C ARG A 17 -10.32 -23.76 -6.32
N LEU A 18 -10.80 -22.52 -6.34
CA LEU A 18 -11.24 -21.73 -5.19
C LEU A 18 -12.65 -21.14 -5.42
N PRO A 19 -13.73 -21.90 -5.14
CA PRO A 19 -15.11 -21.42 -5.29
C PRO A 19 -15.44 -20.17 -4.47
N GLU A 20 -14.73 -19.94 -3.37
CA GLU A 20 -14.85 -18.75 -2.50
C GLU A 20 -14.27 -17.46 -3.12
N LEU A 21 -13.61 -17.55 -4.28
CA LEU A 21 -12.94 -16.44 -4.94
C LEU A 21 -13.93 -15.53 -5.66
N ALA A 22 -14.15 -14.33 -5.13
CA ALA A 22 -14.98 -13.31 -5.75
C ALA A 22 -14.30 -12.73 -7.00
N GLY A 23 -12.98 -12.55 -6.98
CA GLY A 23 -12.25 -12.11 -8.16
C GLY A 23 -10.74 -12.17 -8.03
N THR A 24 -10.09 -12.11 -9.18
CA THR A 24 -8.63 -11.99 -9.29
C THR A 24 -8.27 -10.85 -10.21
N VAL A 25 -7.22 -10.13 -9.87
CA VAL A 25 -6.68 -9.01 -10.64
C VAL A 25 -5.16 -9.17 -10.69
N LEU A 26 -4.62 -9.22 -11.89
CA LEU A 26 -3.19 -9.20 -12.16
C LEU A 26 -2.84 -7.82 -12.71
N ALA A 27 -1.89 -7.16 -12.07
CA ALA A 27 -1.50 -5.79 -12.40
C ALA A 27 0.02 -5.65 -12.45
N THR A 28 0.51 -4.57 -13.05
CA THR A 28 1.90 -4.15 -12.90
C THR A 28 2.15 -3.59 -11.49
N THR A 29 3.42 -3.46 -11.11
CA THR A 29 3.82 -2.75 -9.88
C THR A 29 3.44 -1.26 -9.88
N ASP A 30 3.13 -0.69 -11.06
CA ASP A 30 2.65 0.69 -11.21
C ASP A 30 1.12 0.79 -11.14
N GLY A 31 0.41 -0.34 -10.99
CA GLY A 31 -1.05 -0.37 -10.89
C GLY A 31 -1.81 -0.46 -12.20
N LEU A 32 -1.13 -0.79 -13.32
CA LEU A 32 -1.79 -0.98 -14.61
C LEU A 32 -2.35 -2.40 -14.71
N LEU A 33 -3.60 -2.54 -15.13
CA LEU A 33 -4.27 -3.81 -15.29
C LEU A 33 -3.64 -4.64 -16.42
N LEU A 34 -3.20 -5.86 -16.10
CA LEU A 34 -2.66 -6.82 -17.08
C LEU A 34 -3.72 -7.86 -17.49
N ALA A 35 -4.42 -8.41 -16.51
CA ALA A 35 -5.50 -9.38 -16.70
C ALA A 35 -6.39 -9.42 -15.46
N HIS A 36 -7.64 -9.83 -15.60
CA HIS A 36 -8.50 -10.09 -14.46
C HIS A 36 -9.43 -11.26 -14.73
N ASP A 37 -9.87 -11.89 -13.66
CA ASP A 37 -11.05 -12.74 -13.65
C ASP A 37 -11.96 -12.26 -12.52
N ALA A 38 -12.74 -11.22 -12.79
CA ALA A 38 -13.58 -10.51 -11.83
C ALA A 38 -14.86 -10.04 -12.52
N HIS A 39 -16.01 -10.26 -11.88
CA HIS A 39 -17.33 -9.95 -12.47
C HIS A 39 -18.01 -8.77 -11.75
N ASP A 40 -17.87 -8.65 -10.42
CA ASP A 40 -18.53 -7.63 -9.59
C ASP A 40 -17.53 -6.63 -8.97
N LEU A 41 -16.36 -6.47 -9.57
CA LEU A 41 -15.30 -5.58 -9.10
C LEU A 41 -14.88 -4.65 -10.22
N GLU A 42 -14.39 -3.47 -9.87
CA GLU A 42 -13.73 -2.58 -10.81
C GLU A 42 -12.23 -2.94 -10.87
N PRO A 43 -11.78 -3.68 -11.90
CA PRO A 43 -10.46 -4.31 -11.90
C PRO A 43 -9.33 -3.28 -11.95
N ASP A 44 -9.49 -2.17 -12.66
CA ASP A 44 -8.51 -1.08 -12.73
C ASP A 44 -8.29 -0.41 -11.37
N SER A 45 -9.37 -0.12 -10.64
CA SER A 45 -9.29 0.43 -9.30
C SER A 45 -8.62 -0.55 -8.32
N VAL A 46 -8.95 -1.84 -8.39
CA VAL A 46 -8.30 -2.87 -7.57
C VAL A 46 -6.82 -3.03 -7.93
N ALA A 47 -6.46 -2.96 -9.22
CA ALA A 47 -5.07 -3.02 -9.70
C ALA A 47 -4.21 -1.90 -9.08
N ALA A 48 -4.69 -0.66 -9.18
CA ALA A 48 -4.00 0.50 -8.63
C ALA A 48 -3.83 0.41 -7.10
N LEU A 49 -4.89 0.06 -6.39
CA LEU A 49 -4.88 -0.07 -4.93
C LEU A 49 -3.99 -1.23 -4.46
N ALA A 50 -4.03 -2.37 -5.14
CA ALA A 50 -3.21 -3.53 -4.81
C ALA A 50 -1.71 -3.25 -5.00
N ALA A 51 -1.33 -2.60 -6.10
CA ALA A 51 0.04 -2.19 -6.37
C ALA A 51 0.56 -1.20 -5.31
N ALA A 52 -0.24 -0.17 -5.01
CA ALA A 52 0.10 0.81 -3.97
C ALA A 52 0.23 0.16 -2.58
N HIS A 53 -0.70 -0.73 -2.23
CA HIS A 53 -0.66 -1.44 -0.95
C HIS A 53 0.57 -2.34 -0.81
N LEU A 54 0.91 -3.11 -1.86
CA LEU A 54 2.08 -3.97 -1.86
C LEU A 54 3.37 -3.15 -1.71
N ALA A 55 3.48 -2.01 -2.39
CA ALA A 55 4.62 -1.11 -2.27
C ALA A 55 4.79 -0.57 -0.84
N LEU A 56 3.69 -0.19 -0.18
CA LEU A 56 3.72 0.23 1.23
C LEU A 56 4.13 -0.92 2.16
N ALA A 57 3.60 -2.11 1.93
CA ALA A 57 3.94 -3.29 2.71
C ALA A 57 5.41 -3.69 2.56
N GLN A 58 6.01 -3.54 1.37
CA GLN A 58 7.44 -3.78 1.17
C GLN A 58 8.26 -2.79 1.98
N ARG A 59 7.89 -1.50 1.98
CA ARG A 59 8.55 -0.49 2.81
C ARG A 59 8.42 -0.77 4.31
N PHE A 60 7.30 -1.34 4.75
CA PHE A 60 7.16 -1.80 6.13
C PHE A 60 8.14 -2.93 6.44
N ALA A 61 8.20 -3.98 5.59
CA ALA A 61 9.12 -5.10 5.75
C ALA A 61 10.59 -4.64 5.82
N ASP A 62 10.96 -3.67 4.98
CA ASP A 62 12.29 -3.06 4.98
C ASP A 62 12.55 -2.29 6.28
N ALA A 63 11.58 -1.47 6.72
CA ALA A 63 11.70 -0.65 7.92
C ALA A 63 11.86 -1.49 9.20
N VAL A 64 11.28 -2.70 9.23
CA VAL A 64 11.42 -3.62 10.36
C VAL A 64 12.56 -4.63 10.16
N GLY A 65 13.27 -4.61 9.02
CA GLY A 65 14.40 -5.49 8.74
C GLY A 65 14.03 -6.97 8.58
N HIS A 66 12.80 -7.27 8.15
CA HIS A 66 12.29 -8.65 8.01
C HIS A 66 12.44 -9.26 6.61
N GLY A 67 13.14 -8.57 5.71
CA GLY A 67 13.49 -9.07 4.38
C GLY A 67 12.38 -8.89 3.34
N GLU A 68 12.36 -9.77 2.34
CA GLU A 68 11.46 -9.68 1.18
C GLU A 68 10.00 -9.93 1.58
N LEU A 69 9.09 -9.02 1.20
CA LEU A 69 7.67 -9.21 1.40
C LEU A 69 7.16 -10.33 0.47
N ARG A 70 6.51 -11.34 1.04
CA ARG A 70 5.93 -12.44 0.26
C ARG A 70 4.51 -12.14 -0.21
N GLU A 71 3.67 -11.67 0.70
CA GLU A 71 2.25 -11.45 0.50
C GLU A 71 1.70 -10.52 1.58
N THR A 72 0.53 -9.95 1.34
CA THR A 72 -0.25 -9.25 2.38
C THR A 72 -1.67 -9.78 2.41
N VAL A 73 -2.30 -9.68 3.58
CA VAL A 73 -3.72 -10.04 3.79
C VAL A 73 -4.40 -8.85 4.44
N ILE A 74 -5.50 -8.40 3.84
CA ILE A 74 -6.40 -7.40 4.40
C ILE A 74 -7.72 -8.11 4.72
N GLU A 75 -8.06 -8.16 6.00
CA GLU A 75 -9.36 -8.65 6.46
C GLU A 75 -10.39 -7.51 6.41
N CYS A 76 -11.50 -7.78 5.71
CA CYS A 76 -12.63 -6.89 5.56
C CYS A 76 -13.88 -7.57 6.16
N GLY A 77 -14.91 -6.79 6.50
CA GLY A 77 -16.13 -7.34 7.12
C GLY A 77 -16.82 -8.46 6.33
N ASN A 78 -16.63 -8.49 5.01
CA ASN A 78 -17.26 -9.43 4.08
C ASN A 78 -16.29 -10.42 3.42
N GLY A 79 -15.01 -10.41 3.78
CA GLY A 79 -14.02 -11.25 3.10
C GLY A 79 -12.58 -10.76 3.25
N TYR A 80 -11.70 -11.27 2.40
CA TYR A 80 -10.27 -10.94 2.44
C TYR A 80 -9.78 -10.45 1.08
N LEU A 81 -8.89 -9.46 1.09
CA LEU A 81 -8.07 -9.08 -0.05
C LEU A 81 -6.64 -9.54 0.23
N THR A 82 -6.13 -10.44 -0.60
CA THR A 82 -4.76 -10.94 -0.48
C THR A 82 -3.96 -10.52 -1.71
N THR A 83 -2.79 -9.92 -1.52
CA THR A 83 -1.89 -9.56 -2.63
C THR A 83 -0.58 -10.32 -2.55
N TYR A 84 -0.06 -10.70 -3.72
CA TYR A 84 1.16 -11.49 -3.88
C TYR A 84 2.06 -10.83 -4.92
N ALA A 85 3.36 -10.76 -4.64
CA ALA A 85 4.34 -10.34 -5.65
C ALA A 85 4.46 -11.43 -6.74
N ALA A 86 4.17 -11.08 -7.99
CA ALA A 86 4.20 -11.98 -9.15
C ALA A 86 5.46 -11.74 -10.00
N GLY A 87 6.64 -11.86 -9.36
CA GLY A 87 7.91 -11.45 -9.95
C GLY A 87 8.19 -9.95 -9.76
N PRO A 88 9.17 -9.38 -10.49
CA PRO A 88 9.65 -8.02 -10.22
C PRO A 88 8.69 -6.91 -10.66
N ASN A 89 7.81 -7.18 -11.63
CA ASN A 89 7.04 -6.15 -12.34
C ASN A 89 5.53 -6.38 -12.26
N ALA A 90 5.06 -7.32 -11.46
CA ALA A 90 3.64 -7.64 -11.37
C ALA A 90 3.18 -8.00 -9.96
N VAL A 91 1.90 -7.78 -9.70
CA VAL A 91 1.20 -8.11 -8.47
C VAL A 91 -0.08 -8.87 -8.81
N LEU A 92 -0.35 -9.95 -8.08
CA LEU A 92 -1.61 -10.68 -8.15
C LEU A 92 -2.44 -10.37 -6.91
N ALA A 93 -3.65 -9.86 -7.09
CA ALA A 93 -4.63 -9.59 -6.04
C ALA A 93 -5.80 -10.59 -6.12
N LEU A 94 -6.19 -11.13 -4.97
CA LEU A 94 -7.30 -12.06 -4.80
C LEU A 94 -8.31 -11.44 -3.84
N VAL A 95 -9.58 -11.43 -4.25
CA VAL A 95 -10.70 -11.09 -3.38
C VAL A 95 -11.46 -12.36 -3.07
N THR A 96 -11.56 -12.70 -1.79
CA THR A 96 -12.22 -13.92 -1.31
C THR A 96 -13.35 -13.58 -0.35
N ARG A 97 -14.35 -14.45 -0.24
CA ARG A 97 -15.46 -14.30 0.71
C ARG A 97 -15.01 -14.61 2.15
N LYS A 98 -15.81 -14.22 3.14
CA LYS A 98 -15.51 -14.39 4.57
C LYS A 98 -15.30 -15.85 5.01
N ASP A 99 -15.97 -16.78 4.34
CA ASP A 99 -15.93 -18.22 4.58
C ASP A 99 -14.80 -18.94 3.82
N ALA A 100 -13.92 -18.19 3.16
CA ALA A 100 -12.78 -18.73 2.43
C ALA A 100 -11.85 -19.55 3.31
N ASN A 101 -11.39 -20.68 2.79
CA ASN A 101 -10.30 -21.42 3.44
C ASN A 101 -8.99 -20.73 3.06
N LEU A 102 -8.56 -19.77 3.90
CA LEU A 102 -7.41 -18.94 3.61
C LEU A 102 -6.12 -19.75 3.41
N ALA A 103 -5.94 -20.87 4.12
CA ALA A 103 -4.80 -21.76 3.95
C ALA A 103 -4.76 -22.38 2.53
N ARG A 104 -5.91 -22.86 2.05
CA ARG A 104 -6.05 -23.37 0.67
C ARG A 104 -5.89 -22.26 -0.35
N ALA A 105 -6.48 -21.09 -0.08
CA ALA A 105 -6.37 -19.92 -0.95
C ALA A 105 -4.90 -19.51 -1.14
N HIS A 106 -4.10 -19.43 -0.07
CA HIS A 106 -2.66 -19.13 -0.18
C HIS A 106 -1.90 -20.19 -0.97
N LEU A 107 -2.17 -21.47 -0.75
CA LEU A 107 -1.49 -22.55 -1.47
C LEU A 107 -1.72 -22.44 -2.98
N GLU A 108 -2.98 -22.30 -3.39
CA GLU A 108 -3.34 -22.19 -4.81
C GLU A 108 -2.90 -20.86 -5.41
N ALA A 109 -3.03 -19.76 -4.67
CA ALA A 109 -2.62 -18.44 -5.10
C ALA A 109 -1.11 -18.40 -5.36
N ARG A 110 -0.26 -18.86 -4.42
CA ARG A 110 1.20 -18.87 -4.61
C ARG A 110 1.61 -19.68 -5.83
N ARG A 111 0.95 -20.83 -6.07
CA ARG A 111 1.17 -21.65 -7.27
C ARG A 111 0.78 -20.89 -8.54
N THR A 112 -0.37 -20.23 -8.55
CA THR A 112 -0.83 -19.41 -9.68
C THR A 112 0.08 -18.21 -9.90
N THR A 113 0.45 -17.46 -8.86
CA THR A 113 1.39 -16.34 -8.89
C THR A 113 2.70 -16.71 -9.55
N ALA A 114 3.30 -17.84 -9.19
CA ALA A 114 4.53 -18.32 -9.81
C ALA A 114 4.37 -18.59 -11.32
N LYS A 115 3.26 -19.21 -11.73
CA LYS A 115 2.97 -19.49 -13.14
C LYS A 115 2.72 -18.22 -13.95
N VAL A 116 1.87 -17.32 -13.45
CA VAL A 116 1.56 -16.06 -14.17
C VAL A 116 2.79 -15.17 -14.24
N GLY A 117 3.62 -15.13 -13.19
CA GLY A 117 4.91 -14.44 -13.22
C GLY A 117 5.83 -14.97 -14.33
N ALA A 118 5.89 -16.29 -14.51
CA ALA A 118 6.64 -16.90 -15.61
C ALA A 118 6.05 -16.57 -17.00
N LEU A 119 4.72 -16.56 -17.13
CA LEU A 119 4.03 -16.23 -18.39
C LEU A 119 4.23 -14.77 -18.81
N ILE A 120 4.33 -13.85 -17.84
CA ILE A 120 4.62 -12.43 -18.09
C ILE A 120 6.11 -12.24 -18.39
N ALA A 121 7.02 -12.93 -17.68
CA ALA A 121 8.45 -12.83 -17.96
C ALA A 121 8.82 -13.36 -19.37
N ALA A 122 8.11 -14.38 -19.85
CA ALA A 122 8.28 -14.92 -21.20
C ALA A 122 7.73 -14.00 -22.31
N ASN A 123 6.85 -13.05 -21.98
CA ASN A 123 6.31 -12.03 -22.88
C ASN A 123 6.45 -10.66 -22.21
N PRO A 124 7.68 -10.10 -22.15
CA PRO A 124 7.89 -8.82 -21.51
C PRO A 124 6.99 -7.74 -22.12
N PRO A 125 6.55 -6.73 -21.35
CA PRO A 125 5.82 -5.60 -21.91
C PRO A 125 6.59 -4.99 -23.09
N ASP A 126 5.88 -4.62 -24.17
CA ASP A 126 6.46 -4.07 -25.42
C ASP A 126 7.30 -2.79 -25.22
N SER A 127 7.38 -2.24 -24.01
CA SER A 127 8.30 -1.19 -23.64
C SER A 127 9.16 -1.62 -22.45
N PRO A 128 10.50 -1.47 -22.54
CA PRO A 128 11.32 -1.54 -21.34
C PRO A 128 10.80 -0.51 -20.33
N PRO A 129 10.79 -0.82 -19.03
CA PRO A 129 10.55 0.22 -18.03
C PRO A 129 11.52 1.37 -18.33
N PRO A 130 11.08 2.64 -18.28
CA PRO A 130 12.02 3.75 -18.35
C PRO A 130 13.14 3.44 -17.34
N PRO A 131 14.42 3.65 -17.70
CA PRO A 131 15.52 3.32 -16.80
C PRO A 131 15.19 3.95 -15.45
N VAL A 132 14.95 3.08 -14.45
CA VAL A 132 14.84 3.52 -13.07
C VAL A 132 16.14 4.26 -12.86
N ALA A 133 16.07 5.59 -12.74
CA ALA A 133 17.24 6.40 -12.52
C ALA A 133 18.02 5.72 -11.39
N PRO A 134 19.33 5.49 -11.56
CA PRO A 134 20.12 4.77 -10.57
C PRO A 134 19.74 5.32 -9.21
N ALA A 135 19.38 4.41 -8.28
CA ALA A 135 18.96 4.72 -6.92
C ALA A 135 19.63 6.01 -6.50
N VAL A 136 18.83 7.08 -6.33
CA VAL A 136 19.34 8.43 -6.05
C VAL A 136 20.47 8.23 -5.04
N PRO A 137 21.74 8.55 -5.41
CA PRO A 137 22.87 8.20 -4.57
C PRO A 137 22.50 8.69 -3.18
N ALA A 138 22.54 7.77 -2.20
CA ALA A 138 22.13 8.07 -0.84
C ALA A 138 22.74 9.42 -0.49
N VAL A 139 21.89 10.45 -0.43
CA VAL A 139 22.37 11.78 -0.06
C VAL A 139 22.99 11.52 1.29
N PRO A 140 24.30 11.76 1.47
CA PRO A 140 24.92 11.53 2.77
C PRO A 140 24.03 12.26 3.76
N ILE A 141 23.51 11.52 4.75
CA ILE A 141 22.73 12.12 5.83
C ILE A 141 23.74 12.99 6.56
N ILE A 142 23.89 14.23 6.09
CA ILE A 142 24.56 15.27 6.82
C ILE A 142 23.64 15.46 8.02
N PRO A 143 24.07 15.14 9.25
CA PRO A 143 23.25 15.45 10.41
C PRO A 143 22.99 16.95 10.32
N ALA A 144 21.73 17.32 10.05
CA ALA A 144 21.33 18.70 10.10
C ALA A 144 21.66 19.16 11.51
N GLN A 145 22.66 20.02 11.63
CA GLN A 145 22.86 20.77 12.86
C GLN A 145 21.64 21.67 12.95
N VAL A 146 20.58 21.19 13.58
CA VAL A 146 19.41 21.99 13.91
C VAL A 146 19.94 23.01 14.92
N PRO A 147 20.02 24.31 14.58
CA PRO A 147 20.39 25.30 15.58
C PRO A 147 19.40 25.18 16.74
N PRO A 148 19.85 25.31 18.01
CA PRO A 148 18.98 25.13 19.15
C PRO A 148 17.76 26.03 18.98
N LEU A 149 16.57 25.44 19.06
CA LEU A 149 15.32 26.17 19.03
C LEU A 149 15.38 27.23 20.13
N THR A 150 15.49 28.50 19.74
CA THR A 150 15.41 29.61 20.68
C THR A 150 14.07 29.49 21.39
N ARG A 151 14.10 29.23 22.72
CA ARG A 151 12.89 29.29 23.56
C ARG A 151 12.25 30.66 23.34
N ARG A 152 11.18 30.72 22.57
CA ARG A 152 10.27 31.87 22.60
C ARG A 152 9.51 31.77 23.91
N THR A 153 9.98 32.48 24.93
CA THR A 153 9.26 32.62 26.19
C THR A 153 8.01 33.45 25.92
N PRO A 154 6.79 32.90 25.99
CA PRO A 154 5.57 33.64 25.67
C PRO A 154 5.16 34.62 26.79
N MET A 155 5.87 34.63 27.92
CA MET A 155 5.46 35.35 29.13
C MET A 155 6.04 36.77 29.30
N ALA A 156 7.06 37.17 28.54
CA ALA A 156 7.65 38.51 28.72
C ALA A 156 6.71 39.66 28.32
N ALA A 157 5.73 39.39 27.44
CA ALA A 157 4.74 40.37 26.99
C ALA A 157 3.47 40.46 27.86
N LEU A 158 3.30 39.55 28.84
CA LEU A 158 2.12 39.55 29.73
C LEU A 158 2.31 40.40 30.98
N ALA A 159 3.53 40.84 31.29
CA ALA A 159 3.81 41.67 32.47
C ALA A 159 3.16 43.06 32.38
N ASP A 160 3.03 43.60 31.17
CA ASP A 160 2.48 44.95 30.93
C ASP A 160 0.93 45.00 30.93
N LEU A 161 0.27 43.84 31.01
CA LEU A 161 -1.20 43.75 31.03
C LEU A 161 -1.78 43.59 32.45
N VAL A 162 -0.95 43.60 33.49
CA VAL A 162 -1.41 43.55 34.89
C VAL A 162 -1.52 44.99 35.41
N PRO A 163 -2.73 45.50 35.72
CA PRO A 163 -2.88 46.82 36.34
C PRO A 163 -2.24 46.83 37.72
N THR A 164 -1.34 47.80 37.98
CA THR A 164 -0.53 47.91 39.20
C THR A 164 -1.14 48.78 40.31
N GLU A 165 -2.40 49.18 40.19
CA GLU A 165 -3.07 50.04 41.18
C GLU A 165 -3.66 49.22 42.35
N PRO A 166 -3.19 49.37 43.59
CA PRO A 166 -3.73 48.67 44.76
C PRO A 166 -5.03 49.34 45.22
N GLY A 167 -6.14 49.04 44.55
CA GLY A 167 -7.46 49.54 44.96
C GLY A 167 -8.62 49.26 44.03
N PHE A 168 -8.37 48.83 42.78
CA PHE A 168 -9.42 48.66 41.78
C PHE A 168 -10.47 47.58 42.14
N TRP A 169 -10.11 46.58 42.97
CA TRP A 169 -10.97 45.44 43.28
C TRP A 169 -11.97 45.64 44.44
N LEU A 170 -11.96 46.80 45.13
CA LEU A 170 -12.64 46.95 46.43
C LEU A 170 -13.88 47.86 46.46
N ASN A 171 -14.44 48.29 45.32
CA ASN A 171 -15.73 48.99 45.33
C ASN A 171 -16.85 48.20 44.63
N PRO A 172 -17.78 47.57 45.38
CA PRO A 172 -19.00 47.05 44.78
C PRO A 172 -19.91 48.23 44.35
N PRO A 173 -20.73 48.05 43.30
CA PRO A 173 -21.68 49.08 42.87
C PRO A 173 -22.67 49.41 43.98
N GLN A 174 -22.74 50.68 44.37
CA GLN A 174 -23.81 51.21 45.23
C GLN A 174 -25.06 51.44 44.37
N ARG A 175 -26.06 50.57 44.56
CA ARG A 175 -27.48 50.62 44.17
C ARG A 175 -27.87 51.15 42.79
#